data_AF-A0A0G4N134-F1
#
_entry.id   AF-A0A0G4N134-F1
#
_cell.length_a   1.000
_cell.length_b   1.000
_cell.length_c   1.000
_cell.angle_alpha   90.00
_cell.angle_beta   90.00
_cell.angle_gamma   90.00
#
_symmetry.space_group_name_H-M   'P 1'
#
loop_
_entity.id
_entity.type
_entity.pdbx_description
1 polymer ?
#
loop_
_entity_poly.entity_id
_entity_poly.type
_entity_poly.pdbx_seq_one_letter_code
_entity_poly.pdbx_strand_id
1 'polypeptide(L)'
;HLGGPQPDRPADRFTSLRGASVLIWGYGNIAKTLTPHLVGLGAKVRGVARNAGVRNGIEVFAEDSLPTLLKETDALVMILPGS
;
A
#
# COMPACT_ATOMS: atom_id res chain seq x y z
N HIS A 1 -10.98 9.42 -31.39
CA HIS A 1 -10.73 7.98 -31.14
C HIS A 1 -10.67 7.75 -29.64
N LEU A 2 -11.74 7.22 -29.06
CA LEU A 2 -11.73 6.71 -27.68
C LEU A 2 -10.94 5.41 -27.73
N GLY A 3 -9.79 5.35 -27.05
CA GLY A 3 -8.88 4.20 -27.10
C GLY A 3 -9.65 2.90 -26.87
N GLY A 4 -9.44 1.92 -27.75
CA GLY A 4 -10.11 0.63 -27.70
C GLY A 4 -9.87 -0.10 -26.35
N PRO A 5 -10.38 -1.33 -26.20
CA PRO A 5 -10.30 -2.08 -24.95
C PRO A 5 -8.87 -2.06 -24.39
N GLN A 6 -8.69 -1.38 -23.26
CA GLN A 6 -7.43 -1.37 -22.53
C GLN A 6 -7.36 -2.62 -21.65
N PRO A 7 -6.18 -3.25 -21.54
CA PRO A 7 -5.99 -4.30 -20.57
C PRO A 7 -6.30 -3.77 -19.18
N ASP A 8 -7.09 -4.54 -18.43
CA ASP A 8 -7.57 -4.21 -17.10
C ASP A 8 -6.42 -4.00 -16.08
N ARG A 9 -5.26 -4.61 -16.31
CA ARG A 9 -3.98 -4.34 -15.63
C ARG A 9 -2.80 -4.43 -16.61
N PRO A 10 -2.33 -3.31 -17.18
CA PRO A 10 -1.09 -3.28 -17.93
C PRO A 10 0.07 -3.57 -16.98
N ALA A 11 0.99 -4.48 -17.33
CA ALA A 11 2.13 -4.82 -16.48
C ALA A 11 3.14 -3.66 -16.34
N ASP A 12 3.13 -2.71 -17.28
CA ASP A 12 4.04 -1.57 -17.34
C ASP A 12 3.50 -0.31 -16.66
N ARG A 13 2.26 -0.33 -16.13
CA ARG A 13 1.61 0.86 -15.59
C ARG A 13 0.74 0.57 -14.37
N PHE A 14 0.89 1.39 -13.35
CA PHE A 14 -0.04 1.44 -12.23
C PHE A 14 -1.28 2.26 -12.61
N THR A 15 -2.40 1.60 -12.86
CA THR A 15 -3.67 2.25 -13.28
C THR A 15 -4.87 1.89 -12.40
N SER A 16 -4.73 0.92 -11.49
CA SER A 16 -5.82 0.45 -10.63
C SER A 16 -5.30 0.00 -9.27
N LEU A 17 -6.09 0.24 -8.22
CA LEU A 17 -5.83 -0.27 -6.86
C LEU A 17 -6.18 -1.74 -6.70
N ARG A 18 -7.09 -2.26 -7.53
CA ARG A 18 -7.51 -3.65 -7.43
C ARG A 18 -6.27 -4.51 -7.65
N GLY A 19 -5.94 -5.39 -6.71
CA GLY A 19 -4.81 -6.31 -6.76
C GLY A 19 -3.43 -5.69 -6.51
N ALA A 20 -3.32 -4.37 -6.41
CA ALA A 20 -2.06 -3.67 -6.22
C ALA A 20 -1.50 -3.85 -4.80
N SER A 21 -0.19 -3.97 -4.68
CA SER A 21 0.55 -4.00 -3.43
C SER A 21 0.80 -2.57 -2.94
N VAL A 22 0.05 -2.15 -1.92
CA VAL A 22 0.18 -0.81 -1.31
C VAL A 22 0.91 -0.92 0.01
N LEU A 23 1.98 -0.15 0.16
CA LEU A 23 2.74 -0.04 1.40
C LEU A 23 2.43 1.29 2.08
N ILE A 24 1.99 1.27 3.33
CA ILE A 24 1.76 2.49 4.12
C ILE A 24 2.92 2.67 5.10
N TRP A 25 3.75 3.69 4.89
CA TRP A 25 4.85 4.04 5.80
C TRP A 25 4.39 5.10 6.80
N GLY A 26 4.25 4.68 8.06
CA GLY A 26 3.62 5.45 9.13
C GLY A 26 2.27 4.88 9.53
N TYR A 27 2.27 3.69 10.15
CA TYR A 27 1.03 2.96 10.48
C TYR A 27 0.33 3.43 11.78
N GLY A 28 -0.01 4.72 11.84
CA GLY A 28 -0.76 5.35 12.93
C GLY A 28 -2.29 5.31 12.76
N ASN A 29 -3.01 6.21 13.42
CA ASN A 29 -4.48 6.26 13.33
C ASN A 29 -4.98 6.61 11.92
N ILE A 30 -4.32 7.51 11.21
CA ILE A 30 -4.69 7.84 9.82
C ILE A 30 -4.56 6.61 8.91
N ALA A 31 -3.48 5.84 9.05
CA ALA A 31 -3.30 4.59 8.31
C ALA A 31 -4.39 3.56 8.63
N LYS A 32 -4.78 3.41 9.90
CA LYS A 32 -5.88 2.52 10.31
C LYS A 32 -7.23 2.92 9.70
N THR A 33 -7.47 4.22 9.53
CA THR A 33 -8.67 4.73 8.85
C THR A 33 -8.60 4.50 7.35
N LEU A 34 -7.45 4.74 6.71
CA LEU A 34 -7.28 4.60 5.27
C LEU A 34 -7.34 3.14 4.80
N THR A 35 -6.75 2.22 5.57
CA THR A 35 -6.52 0.84 5.13
C THR A 35 -7.78 0.09 4.69
N PRO A 36 -8.92 0.14 5.43
CA PRO A 36 -10.16 -0.50 5.00
C PRO A 36 -10.65 -0.03 3.62
N HIS A 37 -10.44 1.23 3.26
CA HIS A 37 -10.83 1.74 1.93
C HIS A 37 -9.95 1.15 0.83
N LEU A 38 -8.64 1.08 1.04
CA LEU A 38 -7.71 0.47 0.09
C LEU A 38 -8.00 -1.02 -0.11
N VAL A 39 -8.22 -1.75 1.00
CA VAL A 39 -8.60 -3.17 0.96
C VAL A 39 -9.96 -3.35 0.27
N GLY A 40 -10.94 -2.49 0.57
CA GLY A 40 -12.26 -2.51 -0.08
C GLY A 40 -12.20 -2.26 -1.60
N LEU A 41 -11.21 -1.49 -2.07
CA LEU A 41 -10.92 -1.31 -3.49
C LEU A 41 -10.07 -2.45 -4.09
N GLY A 42 -9.77 -3.48 -3.30
CA GLY A 42 -9.07 -4.69 -3.70
C GLY A 42 -7.55 -4.62 -3.60
N ALA A 43 -6.98 -3.60 -2.97
CA ALA A 43 -5.54 -3.52 -2.76
C ALA A 43 -5.06 -4.50 -1.68
N LYS A 44 -3.83 -4.97 -1.82
CA LYS A 44 -3.09 -5.74 -0.81
C LYS A 44 -2.28 -4.76 0.02
N VAL A 45 -2.67 -4.54 1.27
CA VAL A 45 -2.05 -3.51 2.12
C VAL A 45 -1.08 -4.13 3.12
N ARG A 46 0.12 -3.57 3.20
CA ARG A 46 1.10 -3.80 4.28
C ARG A 46 1.47 -2.47 4.92
N GLY A 47 1.89 -2.50 6.19
CA GLY A 47 2.31 -1.31 6.92
C GLY A 47 3.80 -1.31 7.25
N VAL A 48 4.36 -0.12 7.47
CA VAL A 48 5.66 0.07 8.13
C VAL A 48 5.49 1.06 9.28
N ALA A 49 6.07 0.73 10.43
CA ALA A 49 6.12 1.57 11.61
C ALA A 49 7.41 1.30 12.40
N ARG A 50 7.63 2.06 13.49
CA ARG A 50 8.80 1.87 14.37
C ARG A 50 8.91 0.45 14.94
N ASN A 51 7.76 -0.15 15.26
CA ASN A 51 7.69 -1.50 15.84
C ASN A 51 6.82 -2.39 14.96
N ALA A 52 7.34 -3.58 14.65
CA ALA A 52 6.63 -4.59 13.89
C ALA A 52 5.43 -5.16 14.66
N GLY A 53 4.55 -5.86 13.95
CA GLY A 53 3.45 -6.66 14.48
C GLY A 53 2.18 -6.55 13.63
N VAL A 54 1.07 -7.08 14.13
CA VAL A 54 -0.22 -7.03 13.43
C VAL A 54 -1.07 -5.89 13.99
N ARG A 55 -1.74 -5.13 13.12
CA ARG A 55 -2.66 -4.04 13.49
C ARG A 55 -3.93 -4.16 12.64
N ASN A 56 -5.08 -4.44 13.28
CA ASN A 56 -6.36 -4.63 12.60
C ASN A 56 -6.30 -5.66 11.46
N GLY A 57 -5.59 -6.78 11.67
CA GLY A 57 -5.41 -7.82 10.66
C GLY A 57 -4.38 -7.49 9.56
N ILE A 58 -3.71 -6.35 9.64
CA ILE A 58 -2.69 -5.93 8.67
C ILE A 58 -1.31 -6.14 9.27
N GLU A 59 -0.43 -6.77 8.50
CA GLU A 59 0.97 -6.95 8.86
C GLU A 59 1.72 -5.62 8.74
N VAL A 60 2.36 -5.23 9.85
CA VAL A 60 3.16 -4.02 9.96
C VAL A 60 4.60 -4.43 10.26
N PHE A 61 5.52 -4.00 9.39
CA PHE A 61 6.94 -4.28 9.49
C PHE A 61 7.68 -3.13 10.18
N ALA A 62 8.89 -3.42 10.65
CA ALA A 62 9.83 -2.40 11.08
C ALA A 62 10.52 -1.74 9.87
N GLU A 63 11.10 -0.56 10.08
CA GLU A 63 11.72 0.25 9.02
C GLU A 63 12.91 -0.44 8.33
N ASP A 64 13.60 -1.35 9.02
CA ASP A 64 14.68 -2.18 8.48
C ASP A 64 14.25 -3.07 7.30
N SER A 65 12.95 -3.35 7.19
CA SER A 65 12.35 -4.18 6.14
C SER A 65 12.06 -3.40 4.85
N LEU A 66 12.17 -2.06 4.87
CA LEU A 66 11.86 -1.19 3.73
C LEU A 66 12.60 -1.56 2.43
N PRO A 67 13.91 -1.85 2.42
CA PRO A 67 14.62 -2.19 1.18
C PRO A 67 14.06 -3.42 0.45
N THR A 68 13.47 -4.35 1.19
CA THR A 68 12.78 -5.52 0.63
C THR A 68 11.38 -5.15 0.19
N LEU A 69 10.60 -4.53 1.08
CA LEU A 69 9.18 -4.22 0.83
C LEU A 69 8.99 -3.26 -0.35
N LEU A 70 9.88 -2.28 -0.52
CA LEU A 70 9.80 -1.30 -1.61
C LEU A 70 9.95 -1.93 -3.00
N LYS A 71 10.67 -3.05 -3.14
CA LYS A 71 10.81 -3.78 -4.41
C LYS A 71 9.52 -4.48 -4.84
N GLU A 72 8.63 -4.74 -3.88
CA GLU A 72 7.37 -5.46 -4.06
C GLU A 72 6.14 -4.54 -4.00
N THR A 73 6.37 -3.22 -3.95
CA THR A 73 5.35 -2.21 -3.73
C THR A 73 5.01 -1.52 -5.05
N ASP A 74 3.74 -1.52 -5.42
CA ASP A 74 3.24 -0.79 -6.58
C ASP A 74 2.99 0.69 -6.24
N ALA A 75 2.56 0.96 -4.99
CA ALA A 75 2.31 2.32 -4.50
C ALA A 75 2.71 2.48 -3.02
N LEU A 76 3.51 3.50 -2.74
CA LEU A 76 3.89 3.91 -1.39
C LEU A 76 3.02 5.07 -0.92
N VAL A 77 2.36 4.92 0.23
CA VAL A 77 1.65 5.99 0.92
C VAL A 77 2.45 6.39 2.16
N MET A 78 2.98 7.61 2.18
CA MET A 78 3.75 8.14 3.31
C MET A 78 2.85 8.95 4.25
N ILE A 79 2.72 8.48 5.48
CA ILE A 79 1.92 9.11 6.55
C ILE A 79 2.80 9.23 7.80
N LEU A 80 3.97 9.85 7.62
CA LEU A 80 4.91 10.09 8.69
C LEU A 80 4.52 11.37 9.45
N PRO A 81 4.68 11.41 10.77
CA PRO A 81 4.49 12.65 11.52
C PRO A 81 5.46 13.71 11.00
N GLY A 82 4.97 14.96 10.92
CA GLY A 82 5.85 16.11 10.70
C GLY A 82 6.79 16.30 11.88
N SER A 83 8.01 16.75 11.60
CA SER A 83 8.99 17.20 12.59
C SER A 83 8.52 18.47 13.31
#